data_AF-E3NK99-F1
#
_entry.id   AF-E3NK99-F1
#
_cell.length_a   1.000
_cell.length_b   1.000
_cell.length_c   1.000
_cell.angle_alpha   90.00
_cell.angle_beta   90.00
_cell.angle_gamma   90.00
#
_symmetry.space_group_name_H-M   'P 1'
#
loop_
_entity.id
_entity.type
_entity.pdbx_description
1 polymer ?
#
loop_
_entity_poly.entity_id
_entity_poly.type
_entity_poly.pdbx_seq_one_letter_code
_entity_poly.pdbx_strand_id
1 'polypeptide(L)'
;MQLFSTNLIFSAQYTFDDPLPSNDNLPRLELFIGDRICVYGQHGEWGFGRKFDEKNGKCGIFPLSYVQIVQKSMFVSTSDGYLVVDEISRIINEWWTKIKELMQEGTTIGSFEDLMESFNELLIVKTKIESGGIPIEELSKLRLRVSKLVDRGNTILHLDVVIRDDEGVPLDVESLSLLRTYEAHISSQKRVGSLLVGFSREKSYLEEKKYFLQRSKPENVTLNDSFSLLLSIKSVELHCKYSCEISITLYDLEKKMFTTDCYTFLWNAGSGKHADLNLKALFTDFAKEDIRKKYLMVTRVVHVAPIESSNATMRKHGHETVVPKNFYCRQSYASDIMEMSSIFLAGFIHEAKERVIFLNRETELPIALKSYHATHRIPKNLSNDMETKLLISTQLVPGNVSQIKARHPHLFSRSPAVILRRADRTAVSIEDTRNEMYITLMQAELSGKSSDRNIEARLHVVESNGNVMDNVFETISVTGSQLSTVYKSIVVYHTDKPMWAEPIKIVLPASASHDVYLRILFYSKKSYDKPSQRKDHSQLLIFN
;
A
#
# COMPACT_ATOMS: atom_id res chain seq x y z
N MET A 1 14.31 -17.96 44.85
CA MET A 1 13.44 -18.35 43.72
C MET A 1 12.04 -18.51 44.27
N GLN A 2 11.12 -17.60 43.92
CA GLN A 2 9.70 -17.77 44.26
C GLN A 2 9.11 -18.74 43.23
N LEU A 3 8.57 -19.87 43.70
CA LEU A 3 7.84 -20.82 42.85
C LEU A 3 6.39 -20.36 42.77
N PHE A 4 5.86 -20.22 41.56
CA PHE A 4 4.43 -19.92 41.38
C PHE A 4 3.62 -21.20 41.63
N SER A 5 2.63 -21.15 42.52
CA SER A 5 1.74 -22.29 42.82
C SER A 5 0.66 -22.53 41.76
N THR A 6 0.67 -21.78 40.67
CA THR A 6 -0.32 -21.83 39.58
C THR A 6 0.36 -21.61 38.24
N ASN A 7 0.10 -22.48 37.26
CA ASN A 7 0.61 -22.40 35.89
C ASN A 7 0.08 -21.14 35.17
N LEU A 8 0.70 -19.99 35.41
CA LEU A 8 0.41 -18.75 34.68
C LEU A 8 1.07 -18.83 33.29
N ILE A 9 0.28 -18.55 32.26
CA ILE A 9 0.77 -18.47 30.88
C ILE A 9 1.07 -17.00 30.57
N PHE A 10 2.27 -16.76 30.07
CA PHE A 10 2.73 -15.45 29.63
C PHE A 10 2.87 -15.43 28.11
N SER A 11 2.84 -14.25 27.52
CA SER A 11 3.09 -14.02 26.09
C SER A 11 4.30 -13.09 25.93
N ALA A 12 5.25 -13.48 25.09
CA ALA A 12 6.41 -12.65 24.75
C ALA A 12 5.96 -11.40 23.97
N GLN A 13 6.29 -10.22 24.50
CA GLN A 13 6.06 -8.93 23.85
C GLN A 13 7.23 -8.49 22.96
N TYR A 14 8.42 -9.05 23.20
CA TYR A 14 9.65 -8.74 22.49
C TYR A 14 10.39 -10.02 22.13
N THR A 15 11.16 -9.99 21.03
CA THR A 15 12.03 -11.10 20.66
C THR A 15 13.27 -11.06 21.55
N PHE A 16 13.53 -12.16 22.25
CA PHE A 16 14.76 -12.42 23.00
C PHE A 16 15.57 -13.46 22.24
N ASP A 17 16.51 -12.96 21.45
CA ASP A 17 17.49 -13.73 20.69
C ASP A 17 18.85 -13.11 21.05
N ASP A 18 19.63 -13.77 21.91
CA ASP A 18 20.95 -13.26 22.33
C ASP A 18 22.04 -14.10 21.66
N PRO A 19 22.76 -13.56 20.66
CA PRO A 19 23.76 -14.30 19.90
C PRO A 19 25.13 -14.41 20.60
N LEU A 20 25.29 -13.95 21.85
CA LEU A 20 26.58 -13.92 22.53
C LEU A 20 26.72 -14.99 23.63
N PRO A 21 27.77 -15.84 23.59
CA PRO A 21 28.04 -16.79 24.67
C PRO A 21 28.51 -16.03 25.91
N SER A 22 27.61 -15.77 26.85
CA SER A 22 27.99 -15.36 28.20
C SER A 22 28.59 -16.55 28.95
N ASN A 23 29.67 -16.32 29.70
CA ASN A 23 30.41 -17.31 30.51
C ASN A 23 29.59 -18.06 31.58
N ASP A 24 28.30 -17.78 31.72
CA ASP A 24 27.40 -18.48 32.62
C ASP A 24 26.71 -19.63 31.89
N ASN A 25 26.99 -20.87 32.29
CA ASN A 25 26.39 -22.13 31.78
C ASN A 25 24.87 -22.26 32.07
N LEU A 26 24.13 -21.16 32.16
CA LEU A 26 22.71 -21.15 32.44
C LEU A 26 21.91 -21.37 31.13
N PRO A 27 21.00 -22.35 31.08
CA PRO A 27 20.19 -22.58 29.89
C PRO A 27 19.24 -21.40 29.68
N ARG A 28 19.42 -20.64 28.60
CA ARG A 28 18.57 -19.53 28.19
C ARG A 28 17.47 -20.01 27.26
N LEU A 29 16.28 -19.42 27.36
CA LEU A 29 15.14 -19.73 26.50
C LEU A 29 14.96 -18.62 25.48
N GLU A 30 15.23 -18.90 24.20
CA GLU A 30 14.94 -17.99 23.09
C GLU A 30 13.44 -17.71 23.00
N LEU A 31 13.06 -16.45 22.87
CA LEU A 31 11.67 -16.03 22.74
C LEU A 31 11.48 -15.25 21.44
N PHE A 32 10.42 -15.56 20.69
CA PHE A 32 9.92 -14.70 19.63
C PHE A 32 8.66 -13.96 20.09
N ILE A 33 8.42 -12.76 19.57
CA ILE A 33 7.18 -12.02 19.84
C ILE A 33 5.98 -12.92 19.57
N GLY A 34 5.10 -13.05 20.57
CA GLY A 34 3.90 -13.89 20.52
C GLY A 34 4.07 -15.30 21.11
N ASP A 35 5.29 -15.73 21.44
CA ASP A 35 5.51 -17.04 22.06
C ASP A 35 4.77 -17.13 23.41
N ARG A 36 4.00 -18.21 23.59
CA ARG A 36 3.34 -18.51 24.87
C ARG A 36 4.30 -19.26 25.78
N ILE A 37 4.41 -18.83 27.03
CA ILE A 37 5.45 -19.28 27.96
C ILE A 37 4.80 -19.73 29.27
N CYS A 38 5.11 -20.94 29.71
CA CYS A 38 4.87 -21.38 31.08
C CYS A 38 6.00 -20.89 31.97
N VAL A 39 5.69 -20.02 32.92
CA VAL A 39 6.68 -19.51 33.89
C VAL A 39 6.59 -20.33 35.17
N TYR A 40 7.67 -21.00 35.54
CA TYR A 40 7.76 -21.86 36.71
C TYR A 40 8.30 -21.14 37.95
N GLY A 41 9.15 -20.14 37.75
CA GLY A 41 9.69 -19.34 38.84
C GLY A 41 10.34 -18.06 38.37
N GLN A 42 10.59 -17.16 39.32
CA GLN A 42 11.25 -15.89 39.06
C GLN A 42 12.38 -15.62 40.07
N HIS A 43 13.38 -14.87 39.61
CA HIS A 43 14.46 -14.35 40.43
C HIS A 43 14.97 -13.01 39.86
N GLY A 44 14.68 -11.92 40.56
CA GLY A 44 14.98 -10.57 40.08
C GLY A 44 14.24 -10.28 38.76
N GLU A 45 14.97 -9.79 37.77
CA GLU A 45 14.44 -9.48 36.43
C GLU A 45 14.31 -10.70 35.50
N TRP A 46 14.65 -11.91 35.97
CA TRP A 46 14.65 -13.12 35.16
C TRP A 46 13.58 -14.12 35.60
N GLY A 47 12.87 -14.67 34.62
CA GLY A 47 11.94 -15.77 34.74
C GLY A 47 12.59 -17.07 34.27
N PHE A 48 12.13 -18.20 34.79
CA PHE A 48 12.49 -19.54 34.33
C PHE A 48 11.24 -20.30 33.90
N GLY A 49 11.30 -20.94 32.73
CA GLY A 49 10.11 -21.52 32.11
C GLY A 49 10.40 -22.26 30.81
N ARG A 50 9.33 -22.55 30.07
CA ARG A 50 9.38 -23.16 28.74
C ARG A 50 8.32 -22.59 27.82
N LYS A 51 8.48 -22.77 26.50
CA LYS A 51 7.40 -22.51 25.54
C LYS A 51 6.24 -23.48 25.77
N PHE A 52 5.03 -22.95 25.83
CA PHE A 52 3.79 -23.69 26.07
C PHE A 52 3.50 -24.68 24.94
N ASP A 53 3.77 -24.28 23.70
CA ASP A 53 3.48 -25.06 22.50
C ASP A 53 4.46 -26.24 22.29
N GLU A 54 5.57 -26.28 23.04
CA GLU A 54 6.57 -27.35 23.00
C GLU A 54 6.44 -28.26 24.23
N LYS A 55 5.60 -29.31 24.14
CA LYS A 55 5.36 -30.25 25.27
C LYS A 55 6.63 -30.92 25.82
N ASN A 56 7.68 -31.08 25.00
CA ASN A 56 9.00 -31.58 25.38
C ASN A 56 10.12 -30.54 25.12
N GLY A 57 9.78 -29.25 25.10
CA GLY A 57 10.70 -28.16 24.81
C GLY A 57 11.75 -27.94 25.90
N LYS A 58 12.87 -27.33 25.51
CA LYS A 58 13.94 -26.95 26.44
C LYS A 58 13.40 -25.94 27.46
N CYS A 59 13.73 -26.12 28.74
CA CYS A 59 13.49 -25.11 29.76
C CYS A 59 14.68 -24.15 29.82
N GLY A 60 14.42 -22.88 30.09
CA GLY A 60 15.49 -21.90 30.23
C GLY A 60 15.04 -20.60 30.88
N ILE A 61 16.00 -19.72 31.12
CA ILE A 61 15.78 -18.38 31.67
C ILE A 61 15.52 -17.35 30.57
N PHE A 62 14.68 -16.36 30.87
CA PHE A 62 14.35 -15.23 30.00
C PHE A 62 14.05 -13.98 30.84
N PRO A 63 14.21 -12.76 30.29
CA PRO A 63 13.86 -11.54 31.03
C PRO A 63 12.34 -11.43 31.25
N LEU A 64 11.91 -11.13 32.47
CA LEU A 64 10.49 -10.92 32.80
C LEU A 64 9.91 -9.69 32.10
N SER A 65 10.73 -8.67 31.83
CA SER A 65 10.32 -7.48 31.07
C SER A 65 9.91 -7.79 29.62
N TYR A 66 10.27 -8.96 29.10
CA TYR A 66 9.95 -9.38 27.73
C TYR A 66 8.63 -10.12 27.64
N VAL A 67 8.01 -10.44 28.78
CA VAL A 67 6.82 -11.29 28.84
C VAL A 67 5.71 -10.60 29.61
N GLN A 68 4.48 -10.76 29.14
CA GLN A 68 3.29 -10.21 29.79
C GLN A 68 2.34 -11.34 30.16
N ILE A 69 1.77 -11.28 31.36
CA ILE A 69 0.76 -12.26 31.81
C ILE A 69 -0.42 -12.21 30.85
N VAL A 70 -0.78 -13.36 30.29
CA VAL A 70 -2.03 -13.51 29.53
C VAL A 70 -3.16 -13.64 30.55
N GLN A 71 -3.74 -12.52 30.97
CA GLN A 71 -4.97 -12.57 31.77
C GLN A 71 -6.11 -13.06 30.88
N LYS A 72 -6.64 -14.25 31.21
CA LYS A 72 -7.72 -14.96 30.48
C LYS A 72 -9.01 -14.15 30.26
N SER A 73 -9.17 -12.95 30.83
CA SER A 73 -10.45 -12.24 30.88
C SER A 73 -10.42 -10.74 30.52
N MET A 74 -9.31 -10.19 30.01
CA MET A 74 -9.22 -8.73 29.84
C MET A 74 -9.81 -8.20 28.52
N PHE A 75 -9.95 -9.05 27.49
CA PHE A 75 -10.37 -8.64 26.14
C PHE A 75 -11.72 -9.21 25.70
N VAL A 76 -12.23 -10.25 26.37
CA VAL A 76 -13.51 -10.88 26.03
C VAL A 76 -14.43 -10.86 27.24
N SER A 77 -15.56 -10.18 27.10
CA SER A 77 -16.49 -9.89 28.20
C SER A 77 -17.20 -11.13 28.75
N THR A 78 -17.15 -12.27 28.06
CA THR A 78 -17.89 -13.49 28.39
C THR A 78 -17.03 -14.76 28.28
N SER A 79 -17.32 -15.75 29.12
CA SER A 79 -16.69 -17.08 29.09
C SER A 79 -16.84 -17.76 27.73
N ASP A 80 -18.03 -17.64 27.13
CA ASP A 80 -18.34 -18.20 25.81
C ASP A 80 -17.51 -17.59 24.69
N GLY A 81 -17.28 -16.27 24.72
CA GLY A 81 -16.47 -15.61 23.70
C GLY A 81 -15.02 -16.07 23.77
N TYR A 82 -14.50 -16.29 24.97
CA TYR A 82 -13.16 -16.84 25.17
C TYR A 82 -13.02 -18.23 24.53
N LEU A 83 -14.01 -19.12 24.73
CA LEU A 83 -13.99 -20.46 24.15
C LEU A 83 -13.96 -20.43 22.61
N VAL A 84 -14.73 -19.53 21.99
CA VAL A 84 -14.73 -19.36 20.53
C VAL A 84 -13.38 -18.84 20.03
N VAL A 85 -12.78 -17.86 20.71
CA VAL A 85 -11.46 -17.30 20.36
C VAL A 85 -10.34 -18.34 20.51
N ASP A 86 -10.38 -19.13 21.58
CA ASP A 86 -9.43 -20.23 21.82
C ASP A 86 -9.55 -21.30 20.74
N GLU A 87 -10.78 -21.69 20.39
CA GLU A 87 -11.06 -22.62 19.30
C GLU A 87 -10.51 -22.12 17.96
N ILE A 88 -10.81 -20.88 17.57
CA ILE A 88 -10.30 -20.28 16.33
C ILE A 88 -8.76 -20.32 16.32
N SER A 89 -8.13 -19.98 17.44
CA SER A 89 -6.67 -19.97 17.56
C SER A 89 -6.06 -21.36 17.40
N ARG A 90 -6.71 -22.40 17.95
CA ARG A 90 -6.28 -23.79 17.78
C ARG A 90 -6.41 -24.24 16.33
N ILE A 91 -7.58 -24.01 15.72
CA ILE A 91 -7.87 -24.43 14.34
C ILE A 91 -6.91 -23.76 13.35
N ILE A 92 -6.67 -22.45 13.50
CA ILE A 92 -5.76 -21.72 12.63
C ILE A 92 -4.34 -22.29 12.68
N ASN A 93 -3.85 -22.63 13.87
CA ASN A 93 -2.52 -23.24 14.02
C ASN A 93 -2.45 -24.65 13.43
N GLU A 94 -3.50 -25.45 13.62
CA GLU A 94 -3.62 -26.79 13.04
C GLU A 94 -3.66 -26.73 11.51
N TRP A 95 -4.50 -25.87 10.94
CA TRP A 95 -4.60 -25.64 9.49
C TRP A 95 -3.28 -25.18 8.90
N TRP A 96 -2.63 -24.21 9.54
CA TRP A 96 -1.35 -23.70 9.07
C TRP A 96 -0.26 -24.77 9.07
N THR A 97 -0.25 -25.63 10.09
CA THR A 97 0.68 -26.77 10.17
C THR A 97 0.40 -27.77 9.06
N LYS A 98 -0.87 -28.12 8.83
CA LYS A 98 -1.25 -29.07 7.77
C LYS A 98 -1.00 -28.52 6.37
N ILE A 99 -1.25 -27.24 6.13
CA ILE A 99 -0.95 -26.57 4.85
C ILE A 99 0.55 -26.68 4.54
N LYS A 100 1.42 -26.41 5.54
CA LYS A 100 2.88 -26.53 5.37
C LYS A 100 3.30 -27.95 5.03
N GLU A 101 2.74 -28.95 5.70
CA GLU A 101 2.98 -30.37 5.43
C GLU A 101 2.60 -30.72 3.98
N LEU A 102 1.37 -30.39 3.56
CA LEU A 102 0.88 -30.66 2.20
C LEU A 102 1.71 -29.94 1.12
N MET A 103 2.17 -28.72 1.39
CA MET A 103 3.05 -27.97 0.50
C MET A 103 4.44 -28.59 0.37
N GLN A 104 5.00 -29.16 1.45
CA GLN A 104 6.28 -29.86 1.43
C GLN A 104 6.21 -31.19 0.68
N GLU A 105 5.06 -31.87 0.76
CA GLU A 105 4.78 -33.13 0.05
C GLU A 105 4.44 -32.92 -1.43
N GLY A 106 4.28 -31.67 -1.89
CA GLY A 106 3.93 -31.33 -3.27
C GLY A 106 2.47 -31.60 -3.62
N THR A 107 1.60 -31.82 -2.62
CA THR A 107 0.18 -32.09 -2.80
C THR A 107 -0.57 -30.79 -3.13
N THR A 108 -1.35 -30.79 -4.21
CA THR A 108 -2.19 -29.65 -4.58
C THR A 108 -3.45 -29.60 -3.72
N ILE A 109 -3.61 -28.50 -2.98
CA ILE A 109 -4.85 -28.23 -2.24
C ILE A 109 -5.89 -27.75 -3.26
N GLY A 110 -6.84 -28.62 -3.62
CA GLY A 110 -7.80 -28.38 -4.72
C GLY A 110 -8.67 -27.13 -4.58
N SER A 111 -8.85 -26.61 -3.36
CA SER A 111 -9.60 -25.38 -3.07
C SER A 111 -8.84 -24.46 -2.11
N PHE A 112 -7.57 -24.18 -2.42
CA PHE A 112 -6.71 -23.35 -1.56
C PHE A 112 -7.28 -21.94 -1.34
N GLU A 113 -7.86 -21.31 -2.36
CA GLU A 113 -8.45 -19.96 -2.24
C GLU A 113 -9.64 -19.95 -1.27
N ASP A 114 -10.53 -20.95 -1.36
CA ASP A 114 -11.67 -21.13 -0.44
C ASP A 114 -11.22 -21.41 1.00
N LEU A 115 -10.13 -22.16 1.17
CA LEU A 115 -9.52 -22.42 2.47
C LEU A 115 -8.96 -21.13 3.07
N MET A 116 -8.26 -20.32 2.27
CA MET A 116 -7.70 -19.04 2.71
C MET A 116 -8.80 -18.00 2.99
N GLU A 117 -9.91 -18.02 2.26
CA GLU A 117 -11.09 -17.20 2.58
C GLU A 117 -11.63 -17.59 3.96
N SER A 118 -11.80 -18.88 4.23
CA SER A 118 -12.26 -19.39 5.52
C SER A 118 -11.28 -19.01 6.65
N PHE A 119 -9.97 -19.12 6.39
CA PHE A 119 -8.91 -18.74 7.31
C PHE A 119 -8.98 -17.24 7.68
N ASN A 120 -9.15 -16.37 6.69
CA ASN A 120 -9.28 -14.94 6.90
C ASN A 120 -10.56 -14.57 7.64
N GLU A 121 -11.69 -15.21 7.32
CA GLU A 121 -12.96 -14.96 8.01
C GLU A 121 -12.87 -15.34 9.49
N LEU A 122 -12.22 -16.46 9.81
CA LEU A 122 -11.96 -16.88 11.20
C LEU A 122 -11.14 -15.82 11.97
N LEU A 123 -10.09 -15.25 11.36
CA LEU A 123 -9.30 -14.17 11.96
C LEU A 123 -10.12 -12.89 12.21
N ILE A 124 -11.01 -12.53 11.28
CA ILE A 124 -11.90 -11.37 11.43
C ILE A 124 -12.86 -11.62 12.60
N VAL A 125 -13.46 -12.81 12.70
CA VAL A 125 -14.34 -13.15 13.82
C VAL A 125 -13.58 -13.12 15.14
N LYS A 126 -12.37 -13.66 15.19
CA LYS A 126 -11.50 -13.62 16.38
C LYS A 126 -11.24 -12.19 16.85
N THR A 127 -10.76 -11.33 15.96
CA THR A 127 -10.46 -9.92 16.29
C THR A 127 -11.71 -9.15 16.72
N LYS A 128 -12.87 -9.46 16.13
CA LYS A 128 -14.16 -8.89 16.54
C LYS A 128 -14.52 -9.29 17.97
N ILE A 129 -14.38 -10.56 18.34
CA ILE A 129 -14.67 -11.04 19.70
C ILE A 129 -13.69 -10.45 20.72
N GLU A 130 -12.41 -10.35 20.36
CA GLU A 130 -11.36 -9.74 21.20
C GLU A 130 -11.50 -8.21 21.34
N SER A 131 -12.21 -7.54 20.43
CA SER A 131 -12.48 -6.10 20.55
C SER A 131 -13.51 -5.75 21.64
N GLY A 132 -14.19 -6.75 22.20
CA GLY A 132 -15.22 -6.59 23.23
C GLY A 132 -16.56 -6.06 22.68
N GLY A 133 -17.55 -5.92 23.58
CA GLY A 133 -18.83 -5.29 23.26
C GLY A 133 -19.80 -6.10 22.39
N ILE A 134 -19.59 -7.41 22.21
CA ILE A 134 -20.49 -8.27 21.43
C ILE A 134 -21.70 -8.72 22.27
N PRO A 135 -22.95 -8.47 21.83
CA PRO A 135 -24.15 -9.02 22.45
C PRO A 135 -24.19 -10.55 22.39
N ILE A 136 -24.77 -11.21 23.39
CA ILE A 136 -24.83 -12.68 23.49
C ILE A 136 -25.47 -13.31 22.24
N GLU A 137 -26.55 -12.72 21.71
CA GLU A 137 -27.22 -13.21 20.50
C GLU A 137 -26.31 -13.14 19.25
N GLU A 138 -25.49 -12.11 19.15
CA GLU A 138 -24.53 -11.95 18.07
C GLU A 138 -23.37 -12.94 18.22
N LEU A 139 -22.92 -13.18 19.45
CA LEU A 139 -21.90 -14.18 19.75
C LEU A 139 -22.37 -15.60 19.37
N SER A 140 -23.62 -15.96 19.66
CA SER A 140 -24.19 -17.25 19.24
C SER A 140 -24.24 -17.41 17.72
N LYS A 141 -24.56 -16.35 16.98
CA LYS A 141 -24.52 -16.34 15.50
C LYS A 141 -23.09 -16.49 14.97
N LEU A 142 -22.13 -15.80 15.59
CA LEU A 142 -20.71 -15.90 15.23
C LEU A 142 -20.18 -17.31 15.50
N ARG A 143 -20.54 -17.94 16.62
CA ARG A 143 -20.18 -19.32 16.95
C ARG A 143 -20.67 -20.31 15.89
N LEU A 144 -21.95 -20.21 15.49
CA LEU A 144 -22.50 -21.04 14.43
C LEU A 144 -21.87 -20.77 13.05
N ARG A 145 -21.38 -19.54 12.82
CA ARG A 145 -20.63 -19.22 11.60
C ARG A 145 -19.24 -19.85 11.64
N VAL A 146 -18.52 -19.71 12.75
CA VAL A 146 -17.20 -20.32 13.00
C VAL A 146 -17.30 -21.83 12.79
N SER A 147 -18.29 -22.52 13.35
CA SER A 147 -18.43 -23.96 13.16
C SER A 147 -18.50 -24.37 11.70
N LYS A 148 -19.29 -23.64 10.87
CA LYS A 148 -19.42 -23.94 9.43
C LYS A 148 -18.11 -23.72 8.67
N LEU A 149 -17.36 -22.67 9.02
CA LEU A 149 -16.06 -22.38 8.40
C LEU A 149 -15.03 -23.45 8.77
N VAL A 150 -14.99 -23.84 10.04
CA VAL A 150 -14.09 -24.88 10.55
C VAL A 150 -14.40 -26.21 9.87
N ASP A 151 -15.66 -26.62 9.84
CA ASP A 151 -16.06 -27.89 9.23
C ASP A 151 -15.70 -27.93 7.73
N ARG A 152 -15.85 -26.81 7.01
CA ARG A 152 -15.46 -26.67 5.60
C ARG A 152 -13.95 -26.78 5.42
N GLY A 153 -13.16 -26.03 6.18
CA GLY A 153 -11.71 -26.05 6.03
C GLY A 153 -11.10 -27.38 6.46
N ASN A 154 -11.64 -28.03 7.50
CA ASN A 154 -11.26 -29.40 7.86
C ASN A 154 -11.55 -30.36 6.71
N THR A 155 -12.70 -30.23 6.04
CA THR A 155 -13.01 -31.07 4.88
C THR A 155 -12.02 -30.85 3.73
N ILE A 156 -11.64 -29.60 3.43
CA ILE A 156 -10.66 -29.27 2.38
C ILE A 156 -9.27 -29.82 2.72
N LEU A 157 -8.89 -29.78 3.99
CA LEU A 157 -7.59 -30.25 4.49
C LEU A 157 -7.58 -31.76 4.83
N HIS A 158 -8.69 -32.46 4.61
CA HIS A 158 -8.89 -33.86 4.98
C HIS A 158 -8.61 -34.14 6.47
N LEU A 159 -8.99 -33.20 7.33
CA LEU A 159 -8.96 -33.30 8.79
C LEU A 159 -10.31 -33.79 9.33
N ASP A 160 -10.29 -34.30 10.55
CA ASP A 160 -11.50 -34.76 11.23
C ASP A 160 -12.47 -33.60 11.50
N VAL A 161 -13.76 -33.85 11.28
CA VAL A 161 -14.82 -32.87 11.60
C VAL A 161 -15.17 -32.98 13.07
N VAL A 162 -15.23 -31.83 13.75
CA VAL A 162 -15.58 -31.75 15.17
C VAL A 162 -17.08 -31.99 15.34
N ILE A 163 -17.46 -32.89 16.25
CA ILE A 163 -18.88 -33.08 16.61
C ILE A 163 -19.37 -31.87 17.41
N ARG A 164 -20.52 -31.30 17.00
CA ARG A 164 -21.08 -30.10 17.60
C ARG A 164 -22.57 -30.21 17.82
N ASP A 165 -23.07 -29.53 18.83
CA ASP A 165 -24.52 -29.35 19.04
C ASP A 165 -25.14 -28.40 17.99
N ASP A 166 -26.44 -28.12 18.16
CA ASP A 166 -27.21 -27.24 17.26
C ASP A 166 -26.82 -25.76 17.39
N GLU A 167 -26.14 -25.37 18.47
CA GLU A 167 -25.63 -24.03 18.71
C GLU A 167 -24.18 -23.83 18.25
N GLY A 168 -23.58 -24.87 17.66
CA GLY A 168 -22.22 -24.86 17.13
C GLY A 168 -21.13 -25.07 18.18
N VAL A 169 -21.50 -25.44 19.41
CA VAL A 169 -20.55 -25.73 20.51
C VAL A 169 -19.92 -27.10 20.28
N PRO A 170 -18.57 -27.22 20.33
CA PRO A 170 -17.89 -28.52 20.32
C PRO A 170 -18.35 -29.40 21.49
N LEU A 171 -18.74 -30.64 21.18
CA LEU A 171 -19.12 -31.62 22.18
C LEU A 171 -17.90 -32.44 22.61
N ASP A 172 -17.74 -32.62 23.92
CA ASP A 172 -16.71 -33.50 24.47
C ASP A 172 -17.15 -34.97 24.41
N VAL A 173 -16.40 -35.79 23.70
CA VAL A 173 -16.68 -37.21 23.47
C VAL A 173 -16.66 -37.99 24.80
N GLU A 174 -15.81 -37.61 25.75
CA GLU A 174 -15.70 -38.29 27.05
C GLU A 174 -16.91 -38.03 27.95
N SER A 175 -17.65 -36.95 27.68
CA SER A 175 -18.86 -36.58 28.40
C SER A 175 -20.15 -37.21 27.85
N LEU A 176 -20.09 -37.86 26.68
CA LEU A 176 -21.26 -38.36 25.94
C LEU A 176 -21.37 -39.89 26.00
N SER A 177 -22.61 -40.38 25.93
CA SER A 177 -22.85 -41.81 25.69
C SER A 177 -22.50 -42.19 24.24
N LEU A 178 -22.20 -43.47 24.01
CA LEU A 178 -21.89 -43.99 22.67
C LEU A 178 -22.98 -43.65 21.64
N LEU A 179 -24.25 -43.79 22.03
CA LEU A 179 -25.40 -43.49 21.16
C LEU A 179 -25.45 -41.99 20.81
N ARG A 180 -25.30 -41.11 21.80
CA ARG A 180 -25.31 -39.65 21.60
C ARG A 180 -24.15 -39.18 20.74
N THR A 181 -22.98 -39.79 20.90
CA THR A 181 -21.78 -39.53 20.08
C THR A 181 -22.05 -39.90 18.62
N TYR A 182 -22.64 -41.07 18.38
CA TYR A 182 -23.01 -41.52 17.03
C TYR A 182 -24.06 -40.61 16.37
N GLU A 183 -25.10 -40.21 17.11
CA GLU A 183 -26.11 -39.27 16.62
C GLU A 183 -25.51 -37.90 16.26
N ALA A 184 -24.64 -37.36 17.13
CA ALA A 184 -23.92 -36.10 16.90
C ALA A 184 -22.95 -36.18 15.71
N HIS A 185 -22.34 -37.34 15.49
CA HIS A 185 -21.51 -37.59 14.32
C HIS A 185 -22.33 -37.59 13.03
N ILE A 186 -23.46 -38.31 13.00
CA ILE A 186 -24.36 -38.32 11.84
C ILE A 186 -24.90 -36.93 11.55
N SER A 187 -25.31 -36.17 12.57
CA SER A 187 -25.83 -34.81 12.37
C SER A 187 -24.76 -33.88 11.80
N SER A 188 -23.52 -33.98 12.30
CA SER A 188 -22.39 -33.20 11.81
C SER A 188 -22.02 -33.58 10.37
N GLN A 189 -22.00 -34.87 10.02
CA GLN A 189 -21.78 -35.32 8.63
C GLN A 189 -22.88 -34.86 7.67
N LYS A 190 -24.16 -34.92 8.08
CA LYS A 190 -25.27 -34.41 7.28
C LYS A 190 -25.14 -32.90 7.06
N ARG A 191 -24.72 -32.16 8.10
CA ARG A 191 -24.46 -30.71 8.03
C ARG A 191 -23.36 -30.42 7.02
N VAL A 192 -22.21 -31.09 7.10
CA VAL A 192 -21.10 -30.97 6.14
C VAL A 192 -21.52 -31.32 4.72
N GLY A 193 -22.21 -32.44 4.52
CA GLY A 193 -22.71 -32.85 3.20
C GLY A 193 -23.69 -31.83 2.60
N SER A 194 -24.60 -31.29 3.41
CA SER A 194 -25.54 -30.23 2.99
C SER A 194 -24.84 -28.91 2.69
N LEU A 195 -23.74 -28.59 3.38
CA LEU A 195 -22.94 -27.38 3.16
C LEU A 195 -22.18 -27.49 1.83
N LEU A 196 -21.56 -28.63 1.51
CA LEU A 196 -20.85 -28.82 0.24
C LEU A 196 -21.77 -28.69 -0.99
N VAL A 197 -22.99 -29.22 -0.90
CA VAL A 197 -24.03 -29.08 -1.94
C VAL A 197 -24.67 -27.68 -1.92
N GLY A 198 -24.87 -27.14 -0.72
CA GLY A 198 -25.46 -25.82 -0.47
C GLY A 198 -24.59 -24.69 -0.99
N PHE A 199 -23.27 -24.73 -0.81
CA PHE A 199 -22.35 -23.67 -1.27
C PHE A 199 -22.19 -23.61 -2.79
N SER A 200 -22.28 -24.75 -3.50
CA SER A 200 -22.31 -24.78 -4.97
C SER A 200 -23.61 -24.15 -5.52
N ARG A 201 -24.70 -24.27 -4.76
CA ARG A 201 -26.03 -23.75 -5.12
C ARG A 201 -26.26 -22.32 -4.62
N GLU A 202 -25.64 -21.93 -3.50
CA GLU A 202 -25.53 -20.56 -3.00
C GLU A 202 -24.66 -19.71 -3.92
N LYS A 203 -23.59 -20.24 -4.54
CA LYS A 203 -22.85 -19.51 -5.60
C LYS A 203 -23.79 -19.12 -6.76
N SER A 204 -24.58 -20.06 -7.28
CA SER A 204 -25.58 -19.77 -8.32
C SER A 204 -26.67 -18.80 -7.86
N TYR A 205 -27.18 -18.95 -6.63
CA TYR A 205 -28.28 -18.11 -6.13
C TYR A 205 -27.82 -16.71 -5.68
N LEU A 206 -26.59 -16.54 -5.17
CA LEU A 206 -25.97 -15.25 -4.83
C LEU A 206 -25.46 -14.51 -6.06
N GLU A 207 -25.03 -15.21 -7.11
CA GLU A 207 -24.76 -14.61 -8.42
C GLU A 207 -26.06 -14.08 -9.04
N GLU A 208 -27.14 -14.85 -9.01
CA GLU A 208 -28.44 -14.43 -9.54
C GLU A 208 -29.09 -13.30 -8.71
N LYS A 209 -28.94 -13.31 -7.37
CA LYS A 209 -29.38 -12.20 -6.50
C LYS A 209 -28.54 -10.93 -6.64
N LYS A 210 -27.26 -11.03 -7.00
CA LYS A 210 -26.41 -9.87 -7.36
C LYS A 210 -26.92 -9.14 -8.61
N TYR A 211 -27.57 -9.84 -9.53
CA TYR A 211 -28.20 -9.23 -10.71
C TYR A 211 -29.59 -8.65 -10.41
N PHE A 212 -30.38 -9.24 -9.50
CA PHE A 212 -31.77 -8.80 -9.25
C PHE A 212 -31.94 -7.73 -8.15
N LEU A 213 -31.10 -7.69 -7.10
CA LEU A 213 -31.26 -6.71 -6.00
C LEU A 213 -30.81 -5.27 -6.34
N GLN A 214 -30.33 -5.01 -7.56
CA GLN A 214 -29.84 -3.69 -7.97
C GLN A 214 -30.94 -2.71 -8.41
N ARG A 215 -32.24 -3.05 -8.29
CA ARG A 215 -33.33 -2.26 -8.90
C ARG A 215 -34.52 -1.83 -8.04
N SER A 216 -34.59 -2.06 -6.72
CA SER A 216 -35.70 -1.51 -5.92
C SER A 216 -35.34 -1.20 -4.45
N LYS A 217 -35.39 0.10 -4.12
CA LYS A 217 -35.13 0.83 -2.85
C LYS A 217 -36.17 0.58 -1.72
N PRO A 218 -36.04 1.17 -0.50
CA PRO A 218 -34.88 1.75 0.20
C PRO A 218 -34.75 1.30 1.69
N GLU A 219 -33.54 1.33 2.26
CA GLU A 219 -33.26 1.81 3.64
C GLU A 219 -31.74 1.79 3.91
N ASN A 220 -31.13 2.97 3.77
CA ASN A 220 -29.92 3.50 4.43
C ASN A 220 -28.70 2.59 4.67
N VAL A 221 -27.87 2.37 3.65
CA VAL A 221 -26.42 2.71 3.57
C VAL A 221 -25.99 2.52 2.10
N THR A 222 -25.68 3.60 1.38
CA THR A 222 -25.14 3.54 0.02
C THR A 222 -23.68 3.07 0.01
N LEU A 223 -23.47 1.77 -0.21
CA LEU A 223 -22.17 1.22 -0.63
C LEU A 223 -21.95 1.58 -2.12
N ASN A 224 -21.19 2.66 -2.36
CA ASN A 224 -20.70 3.01 -3.69
C ASN A 224 -19.85 1.87 -4.27
N ASP A 225 -20.16 1.45 -5.50
CA ASP A 225 -19.32 0.61 -6.36
C ASP A 225 -18.03 1.38 -6.75
N SER A 226 -17.15 1.64 -5.78
CA SER A 226 -15.83 2.26 -6.01
C SER A 226 -14.76 1.19 -6.25
N PHE A 227 -13.68 1.57 -6.92
CA PHE A 227 -12.51 0.72 -7.08
C PHE A 227 -11.21 1.52 -6.97
N SER A 228 -10.10 0.78 -6.92
CA SER A 228 -8.75 1.33 -6.88
C SER A 228 -7.86 0.64 -7.92
N LEU A 229 -6.83 1.33 -8.39
CA LEU A 229 -5.77 0.77 -9.23
C LEU A 229 -4.53 0.55 -8.37
N LEU A 230 -4.16 -0.72 -8.16
CA LEU A 230 -2.90 -1.11 -7.55
C LEU A 230 -1.81 -1.12 -8.62
N LEU A 231 -0.74 -0.37 -8.37
CA LEU A 231 0.50 -0.34 -9.15
C LEU A 231 1.63 -0.88 -8.28
N SER A 232 2.37 -1.85 -8.80
CA SER A 232 3.61 -2.35 -8.19
C SER A 232 4.78 -2.12 -9.12
N ILE A 233 5.86 -1.54 -8.60
CA ILE A 233 7.12 -1.35 -9.33
C ILE A 233 8.04 -2.50 -8.93
N LYS A 234 8.35 -3.35 -9.91
CA LYS A 234 9.16 -4.55 -9.71
C LYS A 234 10.64 -4.22 -9.86
N SER A 235 11.00 -3.57 -10.96
CA SER A 235 12.39 -3.18 -11.22
C SER A 235 12.50 -1.92 -12.07
N VAL A 236 13.65 -1.27 -11.96
CA VAL A 236 14.01 -0.06 -12.71
C VAL A 236 15.40 -0.26 -13.28
N GLU A 237 15.53 -0.16 -14.60
CA GLU A 237 16.80 -0.18 -15.32
C GLU A 237 17.05 1.21 -15.92
N LEU A 238 17.98 1.94 -15.30
CA LEU A 238 18.27 3.33 -15.63
C LEU A 238 19.78 3.56 -15.71
N HIS A 239 20.23 4.13 -16.84
CA HIS A 239 21.65 4.40 -17.10
C HIS A 239 21.99 5.88 -16.84
N CYS A 240 21.77 6.35 -15.60
CA CYS A 240 22.04 7.74 -15.21
C CYS A 240 23.18 7.82 -14.19
N LYS A 241 24.09 8.80 -14.37
CA LYS A 241 25.20 9.07 -13.43
C LYS A 241 24.74 9.75 -12.15
N TYR A 242 23.61 10.46 -12.21
CA TYR A 242 23.05 11.22 -11.11
C TYR A 242 21.83 10.52 -10.54
N SER A 243 21.46 10.85 -9.30
CA SER A 243 20.19 10.41 -8.73
C SER A 243 19.01 10.93 -9.55
N CYS A 244 17.98 10.11 -9.67
CA CYS A 244 16.77 10.39 -10.42
C CYS A 244 15.54 10.33 -9.52
N GLU A 245 14.66 11.28 -9.72
CA GLU A 245 13.30 11.29 -9.23
C GLU A 245 12.41 10.67 -10.32
N ILE A 246 11.76 9.55 -9.99
CA ILE A 246 10.82 8.88 -10.88
C ILE A 246 9.43 9.11 -10.34
N SER A 247 8.56 9.61 -11.21
CA SER A 247 7.19 9.98 -10.87
C SER A 247 6.19 9.31 -11.81
N ILE A 248 5.08 8.82 -11.25
CA ILE A 248 3.99 8.16 -11.99
C ILE A 248 2.67 8.79 -11.57
N THR A 249 1.86 9.18 -12.56
CA THR A 249 0.56 9.82 -12.34
C THR A 249 -0.42 9.43 -13.44
N LEU A 250 -1.72 9.52 -13.17
CA LEU A 250 -2.75 9.33 -14.19
C LEU A 250 -3.18 10.67 -14.79
N TYR A 251 -3.33 10.67 -16.10
CA TYR A 251 -3.79 11.79 -16.91
C TYR A 251 -5.12 11.40 -17.57
N ASP A 252 -6.17 12.16 -17.29
CA ASP A 252 -7.49 11.97 -17.88
C ASP A 252 -7.52 12.61 -19.28
N LEU A 253 -7.76 11.80 -20.30
CA LEU A 253 -7.76 12.25 -21.69
C LEU A 253 -8.96 13.13 -22.04
N GLU A 254 -10.09 12.95 -21.36
CA GLU A 254 -11.30 13.74 -21.57
C GLU A 254 -11.13 15.12 -20.95
N LYS A 255 -10.68 15.18 -19.69
CA LYS A 255 -10.42 16.44 -18.97
C LYS A 255 -9.13 17.15 -19.41
N LYS A 256 -8.24 16.44 -20.09
CA LYS A 256 -6.91 16.90 -20.50
C LYS A 256 -6.09 17.45 -19.33
N MET A 257 -6.11 16.74 -18.21
CA MET A 257 -5.38 17.12 -17.00
C MET A 257 -4.97 15.90 -16.18
N PHE A 258 -4.00 16.09 -15.29
CA PHE A 258 -3.65 15.10 -14.28
C PHE A 258 -4.72 15.07 -13.20
N THR A 259 -5.27 13.89 -12.90
CA THR A 259 -6.44 13.73 -12.01
C THR A 259 -6.13 12.97 -10.73
N THR A 260 -4.88 12.57 -10.51
CA THR A 260 -4.44 11.85 -9.30
C THR A 260 -3.28 12.55 -8.63
N ASP A 261 -3.05 12.20 -7.37
CA ASP A 261 -1.76 12.39 -6.73
C ASP A 261 -0.62 11.78 -7.58
N CYS A 262 0.56 12.38 -7.48
CA CYS A 262 1.75 11.94 -8.19
C CYS A 262 2.62 11.05 -7.30
N TYR A 263 2.78 9.79 -7.70
CA TYR A 263 3.61 8.83 -6.97
C TYR A 263 5.08 9.03 -7.28
N THR A 264 5.89 9.41 -6.29
CA THR A 264 7.30 9.74 -6.51
C THR A 264 8.24 8.84 -5.70
N PHE A 265 9.31 8.37 -6.32
CA PHE A 265 10.36 7.62 -5.63
C PHE A 265 11.73 7.93 -6.23
N LEU A 266 12.78 7.70 -5.43
CA LEU A 266 14.15 8.01 -5.80
C LEU A 266 14.86 6.77 -6.34
N TRP A 267 15.60 6.94 -7.42
CA TRP A 267 16.57 5.99 -7.93
C TRP A 267 17.96 6.59 -7.79
N ASN A 268 18.91 5.82 -7.25
CA ASN A 268 20.27 6.29 -7.01
C ASN A 268 21.25 5.57 -7.94
N ALA A 269 22.25 6.27 -8.48
CA ALA A 269 23.22 5.66 -9.41
C ALA A 269 24.01 4.46 -8.82
N GLY A 270 24.00 4.29 -7.49
CA GLY A 270 24.64 3.17 -6.80
C GLY A 270 23.76 1.92 -6.58
N SER A 271 22.46 1.94 -6.90
CA SER A 271 21.54 0.85 -6.55
C SER A 271 21.63 -0.42 -7.42
N GLY A 272 22.71 -0.60 -8.20
CA GLY A 272 22.90 -1.75 -9.08
C GLY A 272 21.97 -1.73 -10.32
N LYS A 273 22.25 -2.57 -11.32
CA LYS A 273 21.48 -2.63 -12.57
C LYS A 273 20.05 -3.17 -12.39
N HIS A 274 19.79 -3.90 -11.32
CA HIS A 274 18.47 -4.43 -10.98
C HIS A 274 18.23 -4.28 -9.47
N ALA A 275 17.61 -3.17 -9.06
CA ALA A 275 17.06 -3.06 -7.72
C ALA A 275 15.65 -3.65 -7.74
N ASP A 276 15.42 -4.73 -6.98
CA ASP A 276 14.06 -5.19 -6.68
C ASP A 276 13.48 -4.21 -5.65
N LEU A 277 12.66 -3.29 -6.13
CA LEU A 277 12.24 -2.12 -5.36
C LEU A 277 11.00 -2.43 -4.51
N ASN A 278 10.23 -3.47 -4.89
CA ASN A 278 9.01 -3.94 -4.22
C ASN A 278 8.08 -2.80 -3.74
N LEU A 279 8.02 -1.72 -4.54
CA LEU A 279 7.29 -0.50 -4.22
C LEU A 279 5.86 -0.62 -4.72
N LYS A 280 4.90 -0.14 -3.93
CA LYS A 280 3.47 -0.26 -4.23
C LYS A 280 2.78 1.08 -4.07
N ALA A 281 1.87 1.36 -4.98
CA ALA A 281 1.02 2.54 -5.00
C ALA A 281 -0.42 2.11 -5.26
N LEU A 282 -1.37 2.66 -4.50
CA LEU A 282 -2.79 2.40 -4.65
C LEU A 282 -3.47 3.71 -5.03
N PHE A 283 -3.82 3.86 -6.30
CA PHE A 283 -4.66 4.96 -6.77
C PHE A 283 -6.11 4.67 -6.42
N THR A 284 -6.76 5.57 -5.70
CA THR A 284 -8.06 5.33 -5.05
C THR A 284 -9.13 6.29 -5.56
N ASP A 285 -10.35 6.16 -5.06
CA ASP A 285 -11.49 7.04 -5.35
C ASP A 285 -11.98 6.99 -6.81
N PHE A 286 -11.82 5.86 -7.50
CA PHE A 286 -12.50 5.64 -8.78
C PHE A 286 -13.93 5.18 -8.52
N ALA A 287 -14.90 5.81 -9.19
CA ALA A 287 -16.27 5.34 -9.26
C ALA A 287 -16.41 4.33 -10.40
N LYS A 288 -17.42 3.45 -10.33
CA LYS A 288 -17.74 2.48 -11.39
C LYS A 288 -17.79 3.08 -12.79
N GLU A 289 -18.29 4.31 -12.92
CA GLU A 289 -18.39 5.03 -14.21
C GLU A 289 -17.01 5.31 -14.83
N ASP A 290 -15.98 5.48 -13.99
CA ASP A 290 -14.62 5.76 -14.45
C ASP A 290 -13.98 4.57 -15.16
N ILE A 291 -14.54 3.36 -15.06
CA ILE A 291 -14.03 2.17 -15.76
C ILE A 291 -14.07 2.32 -17.30
N ARG A 292 -14.96 3.18 -17.80
CA ARG A 292 -15.11 3.45 -19.24
C ARG A 292 -14.29 4.65 -19.72
N LYS A 293 -13.69 5.41 -18.79
CA LYS A 293 -12.88 6.58 -19.14
C LYS A 293 -11.51 6.16 -19.66
N LYS A 294 -10.93 7.04 -20.47
CA LYS A 294 -9.60 6.81 -21.05
C LYS A 294 -8.57 7.58 -20.22
N TYR A 295 -7.69 6.82 -19.56
CA TYR A 295 -6.57 7.36 -18.82
C TYR A 295 -5.24 7.02 -19.51
N LEU A 296 -4.30 7.96 -19.46
CA LEU A 296 -2.90 7.68 -19.68
C LEU A 296 -2.19 7.55 -18.33
N MET A 297 -1.37 6.53 -18.17
CA MET A 297 -0.35 6.50 -17.12
C MET A 297 0.88 7.23 -17.66
N VAL A 298 1.24 8.32 -17.00
CA VAL A 298 2.38 9.15 -17.37
C VAL A 298 3.52 8.85 -16.41
N THR A 299 4.64 8.38 -16.95
CA THR A 299 5.87 8.14 -16.18
C THR A 299 6.89 9.19 -16.57
N ARG A 300 7.49 9.85 -15.58
CA ARG A 300 8.53 10.86 -15.79
C ARG A 300 9.75 10.54 -14.95
N VAL A 301 10.93 10.61 -15.57
CA VAL A 301 12.23 10.51 -14.93
C VAL A 301 12.92 11.88 -15.02
N VAL A 302 13.24 12.42 -13.86
CA VAL A 302 13.96 13.69 -13.70
C VAL A 302 15.26 13.40 -13.00
N HIS A 303 16.40 13.72 -13.60
CA HIS A 303 17.67 13.64 -12.89
C HIS A 303 17.98 14.98 -12.19
N VAL A 304 18.59 14.90 -11.00
CA VAL A 304 19.03 16.08 -10.26
C VAL A 304 20.52 16.24 -10.48
N ALA A 305 20.88 17.13 -11.40
CA ALA A 305 22.21 17.25 -11.97
C ALA A 305 22.63 18.73 -12.12
N PRO A 306 23.93 19.03 -12.21
CA PRO A 306 24.39 20.35 -12.64
C PRO A 306 23.99 20.60 -14.10
N ILE A 307 23.75 21.87 -14.46
CA ILE A 307 23.48 22.24 -15.86
C ILE A 307 24.76 22.06 -16.65
N GLU A 308 24.71 21.27 -17.73
CA GLU A 308 25.86 21.10 -18.61
C GLU A 308 26.17 22.40 -19.36
N SER A 309 27.45 22.74 -19.49
CA SER A 309 27.88 23.91 -20.30
C SER A 309 27.80 23.57 -21.78
N SER A 310 27.10 24.39 -22.56
CA SER A 310 26.97 24.23 -24.03
C SER A 310 28.29 24.33 -24.81
N ASN A 311 29.38 24.79 -24.18
CA ASN A 311 30.69 24.93 -24.83
C ASN A 311 31.53 23.65 -24.74
N ALA A 312 31.39 22.77 -25.73
CA ALA A 312 32.24 21.59 -25.91
C ALA A 312 33.76 21.92 -26.03
N THR A 313 34.11 23.16 -26.38
CA THR A 313 35.50 23.60 -26.60
C THR A 313 36.30 23.89 -25.32
N MET A 314 35.66 24.04 -24.16
CA MET A 314 36.34 24.30 -22.88
C MET A 314 36.78 23.01 -22.14
N ARG A 315 36.45 21.81 -22.66
CA ARG A 315 36.88 20.52 -22.09
C ARG A 315 38.40 20.25 -22.21
N LYS A 316 39.19 21.19 -22.74
CA LYS A 316 40.65 21.04 -22.96
C LYS A 316 41.54 21.29 -21.73
N HIS A 317 40.99 21.70 -20.59
CA HIS A 317 41.77 21.79 -19.35
C HIS A 317 41.17 20.84 -18.31
N GLY A 318 41.85 19.71 -18.09
CA GLY A 318 41.41 18.54 -17.33
C GLY A 318 41.26 18.74 -15.82
N HIS A 319 40.54 19.77 -15.39
CA HIS A 319 40.03 19.87 -14.04
C HIS A 319 38.51 19.66 -14.10
N GLU A 320 38.06 18.45 -13.77
CA GLU A 320 36.65 18.19 -13.49
C GLU A 320 36.29 19.06 -12.28
N THR A 321 35.70 20.23 -12.53
CA THR A 321 35.27 21.12 -11.45
C THR A 321 34.07 20.47 -10.77
N VAL A 322 34.27 19.97 -9.56
CA VAL A 322 33.19 19.41 -8.74
C VAL A 322 32.17 20.51 -8.46
N VAL A 323 31.05 20.50 -9.18
CA VAL A 323 29.95 21.46 -8.97
C VAL A 323 29.27 21.11 -7.64
N PRO A 324 29.18 22.06 -6.68
CA PRO A 324 28.47 21.80 -5.44
C PRO A 324 27.02 21.40 -5.68
N LYS A 325 26.51 20.42 -4.90
CA LYS A 325 25.13 19.91 -5.03
C LYS A 325 24.06 21.01 -4.96
N ASN A 326 24.36 22.14 -4.31
CA ASN A 326 23.47 23.30 -4.19
C ASN A 326 23.14 23.95 -5.54
N PHE A 327 23.94 23.70 -6.57
CA PHE A 327 23.70 24.16 -7.94
C PHE A 327 22.97 23.14 -8.81
N TYR A 328 22.66 21.95 -8.27
CA TYR A 328 21.95 20.94 -9.03
C TYR A 328 20.50 21.38 -9.21
N CYS A 329 19.95 21.07 -10.37
CA CYS A 329 18.58 21.37 -10.70
C CYS A 329 17.90 20.15 -11.30
N ARG A 330 16.57 20.15 -11.22
CA ARG A 330 15.71 19.14 -11.84
C ARG A 330 15.78 19.31 -13.35
N GLN A 331 16.21 18.29 -14.06
CA GLN A 331 16.32 18.27 -15.51
C GLN A 331 15.58 17.05 -16.07
N SER A 332 14.88 17.22 -17.19
CA SER A 332 14.17 16.11 -17.83
C SER A 332 15.18 15.07 -18.30
N TYR A 333 14.95 13.81 -17.98
CA TYR A 333 15.83 12.70 -18.39
C TYR A 333 15.13 11.75 -19.36
N ALA A 334 13.94 11.29 -19.00
CA ALA A 334 13.13 10.42 -19.86
C ALA A 334 11.65 10.47 -19.45
N SER A 335 10.75 10.08 -20.35
CA SER A 335 9.32 9.97 -20.04
C SER A 335 8.61 8.92 -20.88
N ASP A 336 7.45 8.46 -20.43
CA ASP A 336 6.56 7.57 -21.18
C ASP A 336 5.09 7.93 -20.94
N ILE A 337 4.26 7.62 -21.93
CA ILE A 337 2.80 7.69 -21.84
C ILE A 337 2.18 6.33 -22.26
N MET A 338 1.53 5.66 -21.32
CA MET A 338 0.89 4.36 -21.55
C MET A 338 -0.63 4.44 -21.46
N GLU A 339 -1.34 3.84 -22.40
CA GLU A 339 -2.79 3.72 -22.32
C GLU A 339 -3.26 2.70 -21.27
N MET A 340 -4.15 3.15 -20.39
CA MET A 340 -4.70 2.32 -19.32
C MET A 340 -6.06 1.70 -19.68
N SER A 341 -6.68 2.10 -20.79
CA SER A 341 -8.03 1.65 -21.20
C SER A 341 -8.17 0.13 -21.20
N SER A 342 -7.15 -0.61 -21.66
CA SER A 342 -7.17 -2.09 -21.65
C SER A 342 -7.18 -2.70 -20.24
N ILE A 343 -6.56 -2.04 -19.26
CA ILE A 343 -6.56 -2.47 -17.85
C ILE A 343 -7.92 -2.20 -17.24
N PHE A 344 -8.47 -1.02 -17.53
CA PHE A 344 -9.77 -0.61 -16.98
C PHE A 344 -10.90 -1.47 -17.56
N LEU A 345 -10.89 -1.74 -18.87
CA LEU A 345 -11.89 -2.58 -19.54
C LEU A 345 -11.81 -4.06 -19.15
N ALA A 346 -10.63 -4.57 -18.77
CA ALA A 346 -10.49 -5.95 -18.30
C ALA A 346 -11.26 -6.19 -16.99
N GLY A 347 -11.49 -5.14 -16.18
CA GLY A 347 -12.24 -5.24 -14.93
C GLY A 347 -11.51 -5.97 -13.82
N PHE A 348 -12.27 -6.48 -12.83
CA PHE A 348 -11.73 -7.02 -11.57
C PHE A 348 -11.40 -8.52 -11.59
N ILE A 349 -11.65 -9.20 -12.72
CA ILE A 349 -11.58 -10.67 -12.82
C ILE A 349 -10.15 -11.14 -13.12
N HIS A 350 -9.30 -10.24 -13.62
CA HIS A 350 -7.95 -10.60 -14.04
C HIS A 350 -6.90 -10.40 -12.94
N GLU A 351 -5.97 -11.33 -12.87
CA GLU A 351 -4.75 -11.21 -12.07
C GLU A 351 -3.90 -10.00 -12.48
N ALA A 352 -2.94 -9.65 -11.63
CA ALA A 352 -2.06 -8.51 -11.85
C ALA A 352 -1.27 -8.66 -13.17
N LYS A 353 -1.40 -7.68 -14.07
CA LYS A 353 -0.76 -7.72 -15.40
C LYS A 353 0.58 -7.01 -15.38
N GLU A 354 1.64 -7.75 -15.68
CA GLU A 354 2.99 -7.20 -15.82
C GLU A 354 3.19 -6.54 -17.19
N ARG A 355 3.91 -5.41 -17.20
CA ARG A 355 4.24 -4.64 -18.40
C ARG A 355 5.61 -3.99 -18.24
N VAL A 356 6.34 -3.93 -19.34
CA VAL A 356 7.57 -3.14 -19.45
C VAL A 356 7.23 -1.78 -20.04
N ILE A 357 7.60 -0.72 -19.34
CA ILE A 357 7.57 0.66 -19.81
C ILE A 357 8.93 0.99 -20.42
N PHE A 358 8.95 1.40 -21.68
CA PHE A 358 10.17 1.86 -22.37
C PHE A 358 10.20 3.39 -22.37
N LEU A 359 11.07 3.97 -21.54
CA LEU A 359 11.13 5.41 -21.36
C LEU A 359 11.84 6.08 -22.54
N ASN A 360 11.20 7.09 -23.12
CA ASN A 360 11.71 7.88 -24.23
C ASN A 360 12.55 9.05 -23.71
N ARG A 361 13.79 9.16 -24.20
CA ARG A 361 14.73 10.24 -23.85
C ARG A 361 14.73 11.41 -24.84
N GLU A 362 14.24 11.19 -26.05
CA GLU A 362 14.31 12.16 -27.14
C GLU A 362 13.11 13.10 -27.16
N THR A 363 11.91 12.56 -26.91
CA THR A 363 10.67 13.34 -26.95
C THR A 363 10.32 13.83 -25.56
N GLU A 364 10.28 15.16 -25.38
CA GLU A 364 9.82 15.76 -24.13
C GLU A 364 8.33 15.46 -23.88
N LEU A 365 7.97 15.22 -22.62
CA LEU A 365 6.61 14.85 -22.22
C LEU A 365 5.51 15.81 -22.71
N PRO A 366 5.64 17.16 -22.61
CA PRO A 366 4.61 18.06 -23.12
C PRO A 366 4.35 17.89 -24.63
N ILE A 367 5.42 17.64 -25.40
CA ILE A 367 5.35 17.39 -26.84
C ILE A 367 4.68 16.04 -27.11
N ALA A 368 5.03 15.01 -26.34
CA ALA A 368 4.42 13.69 -26.45
C ALA A 368 2.91 13.73 -26.17
N LEU A 369 2.48 14.41 -25.09
CA LEU A 369 1.07 14.59 -24.78
C LEU A 369 0.34 15.37 -25.88
N LYS A 370 0.92 16.48 -26.37
CA LYS A 370 0.34 17.26 -27.47
C LYS A 370 0.19 16.44 -28.75
N SER A 371 1.20 15.65 -29.09
CA SER A 371 1.18 14.74 -30.24
C SER A 371 0.12 13.65 -30.10
N TYR A 372 -0.01 13.06 -28.91
CA TYR A 372 -1.05 12.07 -28.61
C TYR A 372 -2.45 12.70 -28.75
N HIS A 373 -2.68 13.92 -28.26
CA HIS A 373 -3.96 14.61 -28.44
C HIS A 373 -4.29 14.89 -29.92
N ALA A 374 -3.28 15.08 -30.76
CA ALA A 374 -3.47 15.33 -32.19
C ALA A 374 -3.68 14.04 -33.01
N THR A 375 -3.04 12.93 -32.61
CA THR A 375 -2.95 11.71 -33.43
C THR A 375 -3.62 10.48 -32.83
N HIS A 376 -3.95 10.50 -31.53
CA HIS A 376 -4.38 9.35 -30.74
C HIS A 376 -3.44 8.14 -30.83
N ARG A 377 -2.14 8.40 -31.00
CA ARG A 377 -1.10 7.37 -31.07
C ARG A 377 0.02 7.70 -30.10
N ILE A 378 0.52 6.67 -29.43
CA ILE A 378 1.72 6.77 -28.60
C ILE A 378 2.91 7.09 -29.53
N PRO A 379 3.67 8.18 -29.27
CA PRO A 379 4.86 8.50 -30.04
C PRO A 379 5.85 7.34 -30.02
N LYS A 380 6.44 7.03 -31.18
CA LYS A 380 7.43 5.94 -31.28
C LYS A 380 8.66 6.29 -30.45
N ASN A 381 9.14 5.34 -29.66
CA ASN A 381 10.43 5.44 -29.01
C ASN A 381 11.52 5.08 -30.05
N LEU A 382 12.39 6.04 -30.38
CA LEU A 382 13.46 5.87 -31.37
C LEU A 382 14.82 5.52 -30.72
N SER A 383 14.88 5.42 -29.39
CA SER A 383 16.13 5.17 -28.67
C SER A 383 16.63 3.73 -28.91
N ASN A 384 17.76 3.59 -29.62
CA ASN A 384 18.19 2.30 -30.16
C ASN A 384 19.30 1.56 -29.41
N ASP A 385 19.78 2.01 -28.22
CA ASP A 385 20.99 1.36 -27.66
C ASP A 385 21.18 1.33 -26.13
N MET A 386 20.34 1.99 -25.31
CA MET A 386 20.47 1.91 -23.83
C MET A 386 19.08 2.08 -23.18
N GLU A 387 18.22 1.07 -23.36
CA GLU A 387 16.82 1.15 -22.97
C GLU A 387 16.67 1.42 -21.47
N THR A 388 16.19 2.63 -21.15
CA THR A 388 15.72 2.95 -19.80
C THR A 388 14.33 2.36 -19.66
N LYS A 389 14.14 1.42 -18.74
CA LYS A 389 12.87 0.70 -18.63
C LYS A 389 12.44 0.48 -17.20
N LEU A 390 11.12 0.39 -17.03
CA LEU A 390 10.44 0.07 -15.78
C LEU A 390 9.64 -1.21 -15.95
N LEU A 391 9.82 -2.19 -15.08
CA LEU A 391 8.91 -3.32 -14.97
C LEU A 391 7.85 -3.00 -13.91
N ILE A 392 6.60 -2.96 -14.34
CA ILE A 392 5.46 -2.69 -13.47
C ILE A 392 4.45 -3.82 -13.52
N SER A 393 3.66 -3.94 -12.47
CA SER A 393 2.46 -4.78 -12.42
C SER A 393 1.26 -3.94 -12.01
N THR A 394 0.14 -4.13 -12.69
CA THR A 394 -1.09 -3.33 -12.48
C THR A 394 -2.29 -4.24 -12.26
N GLN A 395 -3.14 -3.89 -11.30
CA GLN A 395 -4.35 -4.63 -10.97
C GLN A 395 -5.46 -3.70 -10.51
N LEU A 396 -6.70 -3.93 -10.94
CA LEU A 396 -7.86 -3.27 -10.37
C LEU A 396 -8.33 -4.01 -9.12
N VAL A 397 -8.54 -3.27 -8.03
CA VAL A 397 -8.99 -3.82 -6.75
C VAL A 397 -10.35 -3.22 -6.40
N PRO A 398 -11.39 -4.04 -6.17
CA PRO A 398 -12.72 -3.53 -5.85
C PRO A 398 -12.79 -3.00 -4.42
N GLY A 399 -13.51 -1.89 -4.25
CA GLY A 399 -13.78 -1.25 -2.97
C GLY A 399 -12.99 0.03 -2.71
N ASN A 400 -13.37 0.71 -1.64
CA ASN A 400 -12.65 1.86 -1.11
C ASN A 400 -11.45 1.42 -0.24
N VAL A 401 -10.62 2.37 0.19
CA VAL A 401 -9.42 2.10 0.99
C VAL A 401 -9.70 1.23 2.22
N SER A 402 -10.75 1.52 2.99
CA SER A 402 -11.08 0.78 4.20
C SER A 402 -11.46 -0.67 3.89
N GLN A 403 -12.24 -0.89 2.83
CA GLN A 403 -12.59 -2.23 2.36
C GLN A 403 -11.38 -3.01 1.84
N ILE A 404 -10.49 -2.35 1.10
CA ILE A 404 -9.27 -2.96 0.57
C ILE A 404 -8.32 -3.34 1.73
N LYS A 405 -8.18 -2.49 2.74
CA LYS A 405 -7.41 -2.82 3.96
C LYS A 405 -7.97 -4.05 4.68
N ALA A 406 -9.29 -4.18 4.76
CA ALA A 406 -9.94 -5.32 5.40
C ALA A 406 -9.79 -6.63 4.58
N ARG A 407 -9.94 -6.56 3.26
CA ARG A 407 -9.88 -7.74 2.37
C ARG A 407 -8.46 -8.16 1.97
N HIS A 408 -7.54 -7.21 1.89
CA HIS A 408 -6.16 -7.42 1.44
C HIS A 408 -5.15 -6.78 2.41
N PRO A 409 -5.14 -7.18 3.71
CA PRO A 409 -4.26 -6.59 4.72
C PRO A 409 -2.77 -6.74 4.38
N HIS A 410 -2.40 -7.79 3.63
CA HIS A 410 -1.03 -8.03 3.18
C HIS A 410 -0.46 -6.86 2.34
N LEU A 411 -1.30 -6.09 1.62
CA LEU A 411 -0.88 -4.92 0.85
C LEU A 411 -0.39 -3.75 1.73
N PHE A 412 -0.67 -3.78 3.03
CA PHE A 412 -0.36 -2.70 3.98
C PHE A 412 0.52 -3.14 5.15
N SER A 413 1.00 -4.39 5.14
CA SER A 413 1.78 -4.97 6.24
C SER A 413 3.29 -4.73 6.10
N ARG A 414 3.91 -5.23 5.01
CA ARG A 414 5.33 -5.07 4.68
C ARG A 414 5.45 -4.28 3.38
N SER A 415 6.16 -3.15 3.42
CA SER A 415 6.22 -2.15 2.33
C SER A 415 4.81 -1.72 1.87
N PRO A 416 4.09 -1.00 2.73
CA PRO A 416 2.68 -0.68 2.50
C PRO A 416 2.49 0.09 1.20
N ALA A 417 1.41 -0.23 0.49
CA ALA A 417 1.02 0.53 -0.70
C ALA A 417 0.73 1.99 -0.33
N VAL A 418 1.42 2.92 -0.99
CA VAL A 418 1.20 4.35 -0.82
C VAL A 418 -0.17 4.70 -1.40
N ILE A 419 -1.04 5.30 -0.59
CA ILE A 419 -2.39 5.67 -0.99
C ILE A 419 -2.33 7.00 -1.74
N LEU A 420 -2.84 6.99 -2.97
CA LEU A 420 -2.89 8.13 -3.87
C LEU A 420 -4.36 8.44 -4.16
N ARG A 421 -4.79 9.66 -3.84
CA ARG A 421 -6.16 10.11 -4.03
C ARG A 421 -6.34 10.77 -5.38
N ARG A 422 -7.60 10.93 -5.77
CA ARG A 422 -7.96 11.73 -6.93
C ARG A 422 -8.13 13.20 -6.58
N ALA A 423 -7.71 14.04 -7.52
CA ALA A 423 -7.92 15.48 -7.50
C ALA A 423 -9.40 15.83 -7.72
N ASP A 424 -10.11 15.03 -8.51
CA ASP A 424 -11.46 15.31 -9.01
C ASP A 424 -12.56 14.46 -8.34
N ARG A 425 -12.34 14.06 -7.09
CA ARG A 425 -13.27 13.22 -6.33
C ARG A 425 -14.64 13.93 -6.19
N THR A 426 -15.71 13.26 -6.60
CA THR A 426 -17.08 13.80 -6.62
C THR A 426 -17.81 13.70 -5.27
N ALA A 427 -17.31 12.89 -4.33
CA ALA A 427 -17.90 12.70 -3.01
C ALA A 427 -16.92 13.12 -1.91
N VAL A 428 -17.03 14.37 -1.45
CA VAL A 428 -16.38 14.87 -0.23
C VAL A 428 -17.16 14.28 0.95
N SER A 429 -16.52 13.47 1.79
CA SER A 429 -17.15 13.07 3.06
C SER A 429 -17.34 14.33 3.89
N ILE A 430 -18.49 14.48 4.57
CA ILE A 430 -18.77 15.64 5.44
C ILE A 430 -17.71 15.77 6.56
N GLU A 431 -16.99 14.70 6.85
CA GLU A 431 -15.89 14.64 7.84
C GLU A 431 -14.49 14.92 7.26
N ASP A 432 -14.34 15.12 5.93
CA ASP A 432 -13.03 15.34 5.29
C ASP A 432 -12.72 16.84 5.17
N THR A 433 -11.90 17.37 6.08
CA THR A 433 -11.40 18.75 6.04
C THR A 433 -10.26 18.89 5.02
N ARG A 434 -10.60 18.73 3.73
CA ARG A 434 -9.63 18.76 2.63
C ARG A 434 -9.50 20.16 2.05
N ASN A 435 -8.39 20.83 2.32
CA ASN A 435 -8.03 22.10 1.69
C ASN A 435 -6.81 21.91 0.78
N GLU A 436 -7.04 21.22 -0.35
CA GLU A 436 -6.00 20.86 -1.31
C GLU A 436 -6.31 21.45 -2.69
N MET A 437 -5.27 21.89 -3.40
CA MET A 437 -5.36 22.43 -4.75
C MET A 437 -4.42 21.65 -5.68
N TYR A 438 -4.95 21.21 -6.82
CA TYR A 438 -4.20 20.51 -7.86
C TYR A 438 -4.01 21.44 -9.05
N ILE A 439 -2.77 21.72 -9.40
CA ILE A 439 -2.39 22.63 -10.48
C ILE A 439 -1.50 21.87 -11.45
N THR A 440 -1.59 22.17 -12.74
CA THR A 440 -0.58 21.72 -13.71
C THR A 440 0.17 22.92 -14.26
N LEU A 441 1.49 22.98 -14.06
CA LEU A 441 2.35 23.97 -14.71
C LEU A 441 2.51 23.56 -16.18
N MET A 442 1.82 24.24 -17.08
CA MET A 442 1.76 23.88 -18.50
C MET A 442 2.89 24.49 -19.32
N GLN A 443 2.85 25.80 -19.53
CA GLN A 443 3.78 26.54 -20.38
C GLN A 443 3.83 28.02 -20.02
N ALA A 444 4.83 28.74 -20.50
CA ALA A 444 4.92 30.20 -20.42
C ALA A 444 5.38 30.78 -21.76
N GLU A 445 5.11 32.07 -21.98
CA GLU A 445 5.66 32.83 -23.11
C GLU A 445 6.39 34.05 -22.54
N LEU A 446 7.73 34.02 -22.63
CA LEU A 446 8.61 35.00 -22.01
C LEU A 446 9.13 35.97 -23.06
N SER A 447 8.95 37.27 -22.84
CA SER A 447 9.46 38.31 -23.74
C SER A 447 10.90 38.71 -23.37
N GLY A 448 11.80 38.76 -24.35
CA GLY A 448 13.16 39.28 -24.16
C GLY A 448 14.21 38.70 -25.12
N LYS A 449 15.31 39.43 -25.34
CA LYS A 449 16.45 38.95 -26.13
C LYS A 449 17.24 37.88 -25.35
N SER A 450 16.89 36.61 -25.55
CA SER A 450 17.84 35.49 -25.69
C SER A 450 17.05 34.19 -25.64
N SER A 451 16.84 33.55 -26.78
CA SER A 451 16.38 32.17 -26.92
C SER A 451 17.30 31.16 -26.21
N ASP A 452 18.48 31.57 -25.71
CA ASP A 452 19.46 30.67 -25.10
C ASP A 452 19.32 30.48 -23.58
N ARG A 453 18.24 30.93 -22.95
CA ARG A 453 18.07 30.79 -21.48
C ARG A 453 17.58 29.40 -21.11
N ASN A 454 18.14 28.86 -20.03
CA ASN A 454 17.57 27.70 -19.34
C ASN A 454 16.62 28.23 -18.26
N ILE A 455 15.34 27.85 -18.31
CA ILE A 455 14.29 28.46 -17.48
C ILE A 455 13.82 27.49 -16.40
N GLU A 456 13.88 27.93 -15.14
CA GLU A 456 13.26 27.28 -13.98
C GLU A 456 12.11 28.17 -13.48
N ALA A 457 10.89 27.64 -13.40
CA ALA A 457 9.80 28.28 -12.68
C ALA A 457 9.84 27.89 -11.20
N ARG A 458 9.71 28.87 -10.31
CA ARG A 458 9.52 28.66 -8.87
C ARG A 458 8.18 29.17 -8.43
N LEU A 459 7.42 28.32 -7.76
CA LEU A 459 6.10 28.65 -7.26
C LEU A 459 6.15 28.85 -5.75
N HIS A 460 5.42 29.85 -5.29
CA HIS A 460 5.20 30.17 -3.88
C HIS A 460 3.72 30.43 -3.67
N VAL A 461 3.13 29.91 -2.60
CA VAL A 461 1.85 30.40 -2.12
C VAL A 461 2.13 31.57 -1.18
N VAL A 462 1.44 32.69 -1.40
CA VAL A 462 1.67 33.94 -0.68
C VAL A 462 0.34 34.41 -0.10
N GLU A 463 0.34 34.79 1.16
CA GLU A 463 -0.83 35.36 1.84
C GLU A 463 -1.03 36.83 1.43
N SER A 464 -2.22 37.37 1.70
CA SER A 464 -2.55 38.78 1.43
C SER A 464 -1.62 39.80 2.09
N ASN A 465 -0.97 39.43 3.20
CA ASN A 465 0.05 40.23 3.89
C ASN A 465 1.43 40.23 3.18
N GLY A 466 1.59 39.46 2.10
CA GLY A 466 2.84 39.30 1.34
C GLY A 466 3.79 38.22 1.84
N ASN A 467 3.46 37.51 2.92
CA ASN A 467 4.26 36.44 3.48
C ASN A 467 4.12 35.15 2.66
N VAL A 468 5.25 34.47 2.45
CA VAL A 468 5.27 33.17 1.78
C VAL A 468 4.85 32.11 2.78
N MET A 469 3.89 31.27 2.41
CA MET A 469 3.45 30.15 3.23
C MET A 469 4.48 29.02 3.18
N ASP A 470 4.81 28.49 4.35
CA ASP A 470 5.76 27.38 4.49
C ASP A 470 5.09 26.02 4.30
N ASN A 471 5.84 25.09 3.70
CA ASN A 471 5.47 23.67 3.63
C ASN A 471 4.08 23.38 3.03
N VAL A 472 3.73 24.07 1.95
CA VAL A 472 2.43 23.93 1.27
C VAL A 472 2.47 23.05 0.02
N PHE A 473 3.63 22.87 -0.61
CA PHE A 473 3.74 22.01 -1.79
C PHE A 473 4.00 20.57 -1.36
N GLU A 474 3.09 19.66 -1.69
CA GLU A 474 3.13 18.27 -1.27
C GLU A 474 3.67 17.35 -2.37
N THR A 475 4.63 16.51 -2.01
CA THR A 475 5.12 15.39 -2.82
C THR A 475 4.86 14.10 -2.08
N ILE A 476 4.15 13.16 -2.72
CA ILE A 476 3.85 11.87 -2.11
C ILE A 476 4.94 10.87 -2.50
N SER A 477 5.67 10.39 -1.49
CA SER A 477 6.78 9.44 -1.67
C SER A 477 6.52 8.09 -1.01
N VAL A 478 7.39 7.13 -1.30
CA VAL A 478 7.46 5.83 -0.59
C VAL A 478 7.69 5.95 0.91
N THR A 479 8.29 7.05 1.37
CA THR A 479 8.50 7.34 2.79
C THR A 479 7.35 8.13 3.42
N GLY A 480 6.28 8.41 2.65
CA GLY A 480 5.17 9.26 3.05
C GLY A 480 5.16 10.61 2.35
N SER A 481 4.28 11.49 2.82
CA SER A 481 4.15 12.87 2.32
C SER A 481 5.35 13.73 2.73
N GLN A 482 5.90 14.47 1.79
CA GLN A 482 6.93 15.47 2.00
C GLN A 482 6.41 16.84 1.58
N LEU A 483 6.57 17.82 2.46
CA LEU A 483 6.13 19.19 2.22
C LEU A 483 7.32 20.10 1.94
N SER A 484 7.10 21.11 1.09
CA SER A 484 8.09 22.14 0.80
C SER A 484 7.45 23.52 0.66
N THR A 485 8.19 24.57 1.04
CA THR A 485 7.77 25.97 0.89
C THR A 485 7.79 26.45 -0.56
N VAL A 486 8.62 25.84 -1.42
CA VAL A 486 8.86 26.30 -2.80
C VAL A 486 8.88 25.12 -3.74
N TYR A 487 7.97 25.11 -4.71
CA TYR A 487 8.07 24.18 -5.83
C TYR A 487 9.08 24.68 -6.86
N LYS A 488 10.01 23.82 -7.28
CA LYS A 488 10.99 24.11 -8.33
C LYS A 488 10.71 23.22 -9.53
N SER A 489 10.38 23.83 -10.66
CA SER A 489 10.13 23.09 -11.90
C SER A 489 11.39 22.44 -12.44
N ILE A 490 11.21 21.57 -13.42
CA ILE A 490 12.25 21.15 -14.34
C ILE A 490 12.78 22.38 -15.08
N VAL A 491 14.09 22.39 -15.31
CA VAL A 491 14.75 23.39 -16.13
C VAL A 491 14.54 23.05 -17.60
N VAL A 492 13.90 23.96 -18.35
CA VAL A 492 13.70 23.82 -19.80
C VAL A 492 14.78 24.62 -20.52
N TYR A 493 15.45 23.99 -21.49
CA TYR A 493 16.64 24.52 -22.15
C TYR A 493 16.30 25.38 -23.36
N HIS A 494 17.08 26.44 -23.55
CA HIS A 494 17.17 27.23 -24.78
C HIS A 494 15.81 27.55 -25.43
N THR A 495 14.86 28.07 -24.63
CA THR A 495 13.55 28.47 -25.14
C THR A 495 12.96 29.65 -24.37
N ASP A 496 12.26 30.52 -25.09
CA ASP A 496 11.40 31.58 -24.56
C ASP A 496 9.95 31.11 -24.36
N LYS A 497 9.60 29.93 -24.87
CA LYS A 497 8.30 29.28 -24.72
C LYS A 497 8.43 27.93 -23.99
N PRO A 498 8.89 27.92 -22.72
CA PRO A 498 9.09 26.68 -21.98
C PRO A 498 7.75 25.96 -21.75
N MET A 499 7.78 24.63 -21.87
CA MET A 499 6.66 23.74 -21.56
C MET A 499 7.10 22.72 -20.52
N TRP A 500 6.31 22.48 -19.47
CA TRP A 500 6.64 21.60 -18.35
C TRP A 500 5.71 20.40 -18.21
N ALA A 501 4.40 20.64 -18.34
CA ALA A 501 3.34 19.68 -18.02
C ALA A 501 3.50 19.02 -16.63
N GLU A 502 3.93 19.79 -15.62
CA GLU A 502 4.18 19.27 -14.27
C GLU A 502 2.93 19.36 -13.38
N PRO A 503 2.38 18.23 -12.87
CA PRO A 503 1.33 18.26 -11.86
C PRO A 503 1.91 18.64 -10.50
N ILE A 504 1.21 19.52 -9.80
CA ILE A 504 1.62 20.12 -8.54
C ILE A 504 0.45 20.05 -7.57
N LYS A 505 0.70 19.46 -6.39
CA LYS A 505 -0.27 19.44 -5.30
C LYS A 505 0.12 20.48 -4.26
N ILE A 506 -0.85 21.29 -3.87
CA ILE A 506 -0.75 22.29 -2.81
C ILE A 506 -1.72 21.89 -1.72
N VAL A 507 -1.25 21.84 -0.48
CA VAL A 507 -2.07 21.61 0.72
C VAL A 507 -2.03 22.88 1.54
N LEU A 508 -3.18 23.51 1.71
CA LEU A 508 -3.32 24.72 2.50
C LEU A 508 -3.69 24.33 3.94
N PRO A 509 -2.97 24.81 4.97
CA PRO A 509 -3.34 24.55 6.34
C PRO A 509 -4.71 25.16 6.65
N ALA A 510 -5.43 24.59 7.62
CA ALA A 510 -6.74 25.13 8.05
C ALA A 510 -6.64 26.57 8.59
N SER A 511 -5.44 26.99 9.01
CA SER A 511 -5.13 28.35 9.46
C SER A 511 -4.81 29.33 8.33
N ALA A 512 -4.77 28.89 7.07
CA ALA A 512 -4.46 29.75 5.94
C ALA A 512 -5.49 30.90 5.84
N SER A 513 -5.03 32.11 5.54
CA SER A 513 -5.94 33.20 5.19
C SER A 513 -6.82 32.81 4.00
N HIS A 514 -8.07 33.29 3.95
CA HIS A 514 -8.94 33.07 2.80
C HIS A 514 -8.39 33.72 1.51
N ASP A 515 -7.53 34.73 1.64
CA ASP A 515 -6.91 35.43 0.53
C ASP A 515 -5.45 34.99 0.36
N VAL A 516 -5.22 34.02 -0.52
CA VAL A 516 -3.88 33.57 -0.93
C VAL A 516 -3.74 33.66 -2.44
N TYR A 517 -2.52 33.89 -2.93
CA TYR A 517 -2.23 33.89 -4.36
C TYR A 517 -0.97 33.08 -4.67
N LEU A 518 -0.92 32.55 -5.89
CA LEU A 518 0.21 31.78 -6.39
C LEU A 518 1.18 32.71 -7.12
N ARG A 519 2.36 32.92 -6.55
CA ARG A 519 3.43 33.67 -7.19
C ARG A 519 4.36 32.73 -7.96
N ILE A 520 4.47 32.95 -9.27
CA ILE A 520 5.36 32.20 -10.16
C ILE A 520 6.52 33.10 -10.59
N LEU A 521 7.75 32.70 -10.26
CA LEU A 521 8.97 33.43 -10.59
C LEU A 521 9.81 32.61 -11.57
N PHE A 522 10.23 33.23 -12.68
CA PHE A 522 11.06 32.57 -13.69
C PHE A 522 12.54 32.93 -13.50
N TYR A 523 13.37 31.91 -13.33
CA TYR A 523 14.81 32.04 -13.13
C TYR A 523 15.56 31.54 -14.36
N SER A 524 16.51 32.34 -14.84
CA SER A 524 17.50 31.88 -15.81
C SER A 524 18.62 31.13 -15.09
N LYS A 525 18.80 29.85 -15.41
CA LYS A 525 19.84 29.00 -14.85
C LYS A 525 21.02 28.86 -15.81
N LYS A 526 22.24 28.90 -15.28
CA LYS A 526 23.49 28.77 -16.05
C LYS A 526 24.37 27.71 -15.43
N SER A 527 25.20 27.09 -16.26
CA SER A 527 26.12 25.98 -15.91
C SER A 527 27.15 26.37 -14.85
N TYR A 528 27.49 27.65 -14.78
CA TYR A 528 28.21 28.31 -13.69
C TYR A 528 28.14 29.81 -13.95
N ASP A 529 27.80 30.64 -12.96
CA ASP A 529 28.04 32.08 -13.07
C ASP A 529 28.43 32.64 -11.71
N LYS A 530 29.51 33.44 -11.69
CA LYS A 530 29.88 34.27 -10.54
C LYS A 530 28.68 35.14 -10.15
N PRO A 531 28.47 35.41 -8.85
CA PRO A 531 27.29 36.12 -8.36
C PRO A 531 27.18 37.48 -9.07
N SER A 532 26.21 37.62 -9.97
CA SER A 532 25.86 38.91 -10.58
C SER A 532 24.37 39.17 -10.42
N GLN A 533 24.07 40.46 -10.25
CA GLN A 533 22.85 40.99 -9.64
C GLN A 533 21.57 40.57 -10.37
N ARG A 534 20.58 40.17 -9.55
CA ARG A 534 19.25 39.70 -9.96
C ARG A 534 18.52 40.75 -10.78
N LYS A 535 17.92 40.34 -11.90
CA LYS A 535 16.80 41.05 -12.55
C LYS A 535 15.57 40.16 -12.41
N ASP A 536 14.71 40.48 -11.45
CA ASP A 536 13.45 39.78 -11.23
C ASP A 536 12.42 40.26 -12.27
N HIS A 537 11.92 39.33 -13.08
CA HIS A 537 10.70 39.54 -13.87
C HIS A 537 9.58 38.78 -13.16
N SER A 538 8.77 39.49 -12.36
CA SER A 538 7.62 38.93 -11.65
C SER A 538 6.35 39.07 -12.50
N GLN A 539 5.68 37.96 -12.80
CA GLN A 539 4.29 37.97 -13.25
C GLN A 539 3.41 37.49 -12.09
N LEU A 540 2.40 38.30 -11.71
CA LEU A 540 1.39 37.92 -10.72
C LEU A 540 0.20 37.30 -11.45
N LEU A 541 -0.21 36.10 -11.04
CA LEU A 541 -1.52 35.53 -11.38
C LEU A 541 -2.35 35.50 -10.10
N ILE A 542 -3.46 36.24 -10.10
CA ILE A 542 -4.42 36.27 -8.99
C ILE A 542 -5.52 35.25 -9.35
N PHE A 543 -5.75 34.28 -8.47
CA PHE A 543 -6.92 33.41 -8.53
C PHE A 543 -7.93 33.94 -7.50
N ASN A 544 -9.15 34.26 -7.94
CA ASN A 544 -10.27 34.64 -7.08
C ASN A 544 -11.11 33.41 -6.73
#